data_AF-A0A843FN19-F1
#
_entry.id   AF-A0A843FN19-F1
#
_cell.length_a   1.000
_cell.length_b   1.000
_cell.length_c   1.000
_cell.angle_alpha   90.00
_cell.angle_beta   90.00
_cell.angle_gamma   90.00
#
_symmetry.space_group_name_H-M   'P 1'
#
loop_
_entity.id
_entity.type
_entity.pdbx_description
1 polymer ?
#
loop_
_entity_poly.entity_id
_entity_poly.type
_entity_poly.pdbx_seq_one_letter_code
_entity_poly.pdbx_strand_id
1 'polypeptide(L)'
;MNKKPNRYYSDKQEKRTAKNLNAKVQTSSGSSKFLKGDVVSSNCLIECKTMTEEKKSFSIKKEWLDKIDEQCFAMGKRYPILAFDFGGNENYYILNETVMKKFIEFLDNE
;
A
#
# COMPACT_ATOMS: atom_id res chain seq x y z
N MET A 1 9.24 -24.13 15.50
CA MET A 1 9.89 -23.14 14.61
C MET A 1 9.67 -21.75 15.20
N ASN A 2 10.70 -20.94 15.36
CA ASN A 2 10.54 -19.57 15.87
C ASN A 2 9.80 -18.72 14.83
N LYS A 3 8.57 -18.31 15.15
CA LYS A 3 7.77 -17.40 14.32
C LYS A 3 8.50 -16.07 14.21
N LYS A 4 8.75 -15.61 12.98
CA LYS A 4 9.39 -14.31 12.75
C LYS A 4 8.46 -13.19 13.25
N PRO A 5 9.01 -12.02 13.66
CA PRO A 5 8.17 -10.91 14.10
C PRO A 5 7.33 -10.36 12.95
N ASN A 6 6.14 -9.81 13.23
CA ASN A 6 5.25 -9.24 12.21
C ASN A 6 5.96 -8.21 11.31
N ARG A 7 6.86 -7.41 11.89
CA ARG A 7 7.69 -6.43 11.18
C ARG A 7 8.52 -7.05 10.06
N TYR A 8 9.03 -8.28 10.24
CA TYR A 8 9.76 -8.97 9.18
C TYR A 8 8.91 -9.18 7.92
N TYR A 9 7.62 -9.51 8.10
CA TYR A 9 6.70 -9.73 6.99
C TYR A 9 6.28 -8.41 6.34
N SER A 10 6.00 -7.38 7.14
CA SER A 10 5.70 -6.01 6.65
C SER A 10 6.85 -5.48 5.79
N ASP A 11 8.07 -5.47 6.35
CA ASP A 11 9.27 -4.97 5.65
C ASP A 11 9.49 -5.72 4.31
N LYS A 12 9.15 -7.01 4.25
CA LYS A 12 9.27 -7.82 3.03
C LYS A 12 8.21 -7.42 2.00
N GLN A 13 6.96 -7.21 2.41
CA GLN A 13 5.90 -6.72 1.52
C GLN A 13 6.25 -5.34 0.99
N GLU A 14 6.63 -4.41 1.86
CA GLU A 14 6.94 -3.02 1.47
C GLU A 14 8.06 -2.96 0.42
N LYS A 15 9.16 -3.69 0.64
CA LYS A 15 10.27 -3.78 -0.33
C LYS A 15 9.82 -4.38 -1.66
N ARG A 16 8.96 -5.40 -1.63
CA ARG A 16 8.40 -6.02 -2.83
C ARG A 16 7.49 -5.04 -3.57
N THR A 17 6.58 -4.38 -2.87
CA THR A 17 5.69 -3.36 -3.42
C THR A 17 6.48 -2.24 -4.07
N ALA A 18 7.50 -1.69 -3.38
CA ALA A 18 8.37 -0.67 -3.92
C ALA A 18 9.08 -1.13 -5.20
N LYS A 19 9.64 -2.35 -5.20
CA LYS A 19 10.30 -2.92 -6.38
C LYS A 19 9.33 -3.10 -7.56
N ASN A 20 8.16 -3.71 -7.32
CA ASN A 20 7.20 -4.05 -8.37
C ASN A 20 6.58 -2.81 -9.03
N LEU A 21 6.44 -1.72 -8.26
CA LEU A 21 5.82 -0.48 -8.73
C LEU A 21 6.83 0.62 -9.10
N ASN A 22 8.12 0.30 -9.15
CA ASN A 22 9.20 1.27 -9.34
C ASN A 22 9.08 2.49 -8.38
N ALA A 23 8.76 2.21 -7.13
CA ALA A 23 8.50 3.17 -6.06
C ALA A 23 9.56 3.03 -4.94
N LYS A 24 9.43 3.82 -3.87
CA LYS A 24 10.37 3.82 -2.74
C LYS A 24 9.65 3.46 -1.44
N VAL A 25 10.27 2.63 -0.61
CA VAL A 25 9.81 2.42 0.78
C VAL A 25 10.01 3.72 1.55
N GLN A 26 8.99 4.17 2.26
CA GLN A 26 9.03 5.38 3.04
C GLN A 26 9.82 5.13 4.34
N THR A 27 10.97 5.78 4.48
CA THR A 27 11.74 5.70 5.73
C THR A 27 10.98 6.40 6.85
N SER A 28 10.81 5.72 7.99
CA SER A 28 10.21 6.26 9.22
C SER A 28 8.69 6.51 9.21
N SER A 29 7.91 5.75 8.43
CA SER A 29 6.43 5.85 8.35
C SER A 29 5.72 5.83 9.73
N GLY A 30 6.31 5.16 10.73
CA GLY A 30 5.79 5.09 12.10
C GLY A 30 6.10 6.28 13.02
N SER A 31 7.11 7.11 12.71
CA SER A 31 7.67 8.08 13.68
C SER A 31 7.61 9.53 13.21
N SER A 32 7.56 9.78 11.90
CA SER A 32 7.50 11.15 11.37
C SER A 32 6.06 11.66 11.33
N LYS A 33 5.84 12.90 11.78
CA LYS A 33 4.53 13.56 11.65
C LYS A 33 4.20 13.92 10.20
N PHE A 34 5.23 14.13 9.36
CA PHE A 34 5.09 14.65 8.00
C PHE A 34 5.25 13.58 6.90
N LEU A 35 5.92 12.47 7.21
CA LEU A 35 6.13 11.37 6.26
C LEU A 35 5.26 10.19 6.67
N LYS A 36 4.22 9.92 5.88
CA LYS A 36 3.22 8.87 6.11
C LYS A 36 3.16 7.89 4.93
N GLY A 37 2.41 6.80 5.09
CA GLY A 37 2.36 5.66 4.17
C GLY A 37 3.62 4.80 4.19
N ASP A 38 3.52 3.61 3.61
CA ASP A 38 4.60 2.61 3.64
C ASP A 38 5.45 2.65 2.38
N VAL A 39 4.84 2.93 1.22
CA VAL A 39 5.51 3.06 -0.08
C VAL A 39 5.02 4.31 -0.79
N VAL A 40 5.94 5.04 -1.42
CA VAL A 40 5.65 6.32 -2.08
C VAL A 40 6.22 6.35 -3.49
N SER A 41 5.43 6.90 -4.41
CA SER A 41 5.85 7.27 -5.77
C SER A 41 5.68 8.78 -6.00
N SER A 42 5.87 9.27 -7.22
CA SER A 42 5.70 10.69 -7.57
C SER A 42 4.31 11.20 -7.18
N ASN A 43 3.26 10.49 -7.61
CA ASN A 43 1.86 10.89 -7.39
C ASN A 43 1.07 9.97 -6.45
N CYS A 44 1.62 8.81 -6.10
CA CYS A 44 0.92 7.80 -5.31
C CYS A 44 1.44 7.71 -3.88
N LEU A 45 0.52 7.47 -2.96
CA LEU A 45 0.79 7.04 -1.59
C LEU A 45 0.21 5.63 -1.40
N ILE A 46 1.02 4.70 -0.92
CA ILE A 46 0.65 3.29 -0.79
C ILE A 46 0.79 2.85 0.67
N GLU A 47 -0.30 2.35 1.24
CA GLU A 47 -0.34 1.69 2.55
C GLU A 47 -0.31 0.17 2.34
N CYS A 48 0.53 -0.54 3.08
CA CYS A 48 0.69 -1.98 3.00
C CYS A 48 -0.03 -2.68 4.17
N LYS A 49 -0.72 -3.78 3.87
CA LYS A 49 -1.35 -4.67 4.84
C LYS A 49 -0.97 -6.11 4.54
N THR A 50 -0.03 -6.63 5.32
CA THR A 50 0.52 -8.00 5.15
C THR A 50 -0.17 -9.00 6.05
N MET A 51 -0.44 -10.20 5.54
CA MET A 51 -0.73 -11.36 6.40
C MET A 51 0.56 -12.15 6.66
N THR A 52 0.79 -12.51 7.93
CA THR A 52 1.99 -13.28 8.32
C THR A 52 1.90 -14.76 7.96
N GLU A 53 0.70 -15.23 7.63
CA GLU A 53 0.34 -16.61 7.33
C GLU A 53 -0.65 -16.60 6.18
N GLU A 54 -0.68 -17.69 5.41
CA GLU A 54 -1.63 -17.82 4.31
C GLU A 54 -3.07 -17.88 4.81
N LYS A 55 -3.95 -17.09 4.20
CA LYS A 55 -5.37 -17.03 4.58
C LYS A 55 -6.26 -16.98 3.36
N LYS A 56 -7.44 -17.59 3.47
CA LYS A 56 -8.47 -17.55 2.42
C LYS A 56 -9.29 -16.26 2.41
N SER A 57 -9.14 -15.41 3.43
CA SER A 57 -9.89 -14.16 3.57
C SER A 57 -9.06 -13.08 4.25
N PHE A 58 -9.39 -11.84 3.91
CA PHE A 58 -8.77 -10.62 4.43
C PHE A 58 -9.85 -9.56 4.53
N SER A 59 -10.13 -9.06 5.75
CA SER A 59 -11.10 -7.99 5.95
C SER A 59 -10.43 -6.63 5.81
N ILE A 60 -10.98 -5.80 4.93
CA ILE A 60 -10.55 -4.41 4.76
C ILE A 60 -11.33 -3.53 5.72
N LYS A 61 -10.63 -2.72 6.51
CA LYS A 61 -11.28 -1.74 7.38
C LYS A 61 -11.40 -0.40 6.67
N LYS A 62 -12.59 0.21 6.73
CA LYS A 62 -12.85 1.54 6.15
C LYS A 62 -11.85 2.60 6.66
N GLU A 63 -11.51 2.55 7.95
CA GLU A 63 -10.55 3.46 8.58
C GLU A 63 -9.17 3.47 7.90
N TRP A 64 -8.76 2.37 7.26
CA TRP A 64 -7.48 2.32 6.53
C TRP A 64 -7.55 3.10 5.23
N LEU A 65 -8.70 3.04 4.54
CA LEU A 65 -8.95 3.78 3.30
C LEU A 65 -9.10 5.28 3.58
N ASP A 66 -9.86 5.63 4.62
CA ASP A 66 -10.03 7.04 5.03
C ASP A 66 -8.67 7.65 5.42
N LYS A 67 -7.88 6.93 6.22
CA LYS A 67 -6.57 7.41 6.69
C LYS A 67 -5.56 7.60 5.57
N ILE A 68 -5.47 6.66 4.61
CA ILE A 68 -4.52 6.83 3.50
C ILE A 68 -4.95 7.98 2.59
N ASP A 69 -6.25 8.23 2.41
CA ASP A 69 -6.77 9.35 1.63
C ASP A 69 -6.38 10.70 2.27
N GLU A 70 -6.62 10.85 3.58
CA GLU A 70 -6.22 12.02 4.35
C GLU A 70 -4.69 12.27 4.27
N GLN A 71 -3.90 11.21 4.40
CA GLN A 71 -2.44 11.31 4.32
C GLN A 71 -1.96 11.64 2.91
N CYS A 72 -2.58 11.04 1.90
CA CYS A 72 -2.28 11.31 0.50
C CYS A 72 -2.50 12.79 0.20
N PHE A 73 -3.64 13.33 0.63
CA PHE A 73 -3.94 14.76 0.52
C PHE A 73 -2.92 15.62 1.27
N ALA A 74 -2.65 15.32 2.55
CA ALA A 74 -1.71 16.07 3.38
C ALA A 74 -0.27 16.09 2.83
N MET A 75 0.14 15.05 2.10
CA MET A 75 1.45 14.93 1.47
C MET A 75 1.49 15.52 0.05
N GLY A 76 0.41 16.13 -0.44
CA GLY A 76 0.30 16.65 -1.81
C GLY A 76 0.35 15.57 -2.88
N LYS A 77 0.03 14.32 -2.52
CA LYS A 77 -0.10 13.18 -3.43
C LYS A 77 -1.53 13.11 -3.94
N ARG A 78 -1.72 12.44 -5.07
CA ARG A 78 -3.02 12.41 -5.77
C ARG A 78 -3.74 11.09 -5.65
N TYR A 79 -3.01 9.98 -5.51
CA TYR A 79 -3.57 8.64 -5.65
C TYR A 79 -3.25 7.78 -4.44
N PRO A 80 -4.17 7.64 -3.48
CA PRO A 80 -4.05 6.69 -2.39
C PRO A 80 -4.32 5.27 -2.89
N ILE A 81 -3.49 4.31 -2.50
CA ILE A 81 -3.59 2.90 -2.87
C ILE A 81 -3.39 2.02 -1.64
N LEU A 82 -4.30 1.09 -1.37
CA LEU A 82 -4.08 0.07 -0.35
C LEU A 82 -3.54 -1.20 -1.01
N ALA A 83 -2.30 -1.59 -0.66
CA ALA A 83 -1.72 -2.87 -1.04
C ALA A 83 -1.97 -3.91 0.07
N PHE A 84 -2.44 -5.09 -0.28
CA PHE A 84 -2.64 -6.18 0.68
C PHE A 84 -2.24 -7.54 0.10
N ASP A 85 -1.99 -8.51 0.96
CA ASP A 85 -1.76 -9.90 0.55
C ASP A 85 -2.47 -10.90 1.45
N PHE A 86 -2.59 -12.13 0.93
CA PHE A 86 -3.15 -13.28 1.63
C PHE A 86 -2.07 -14.21 2.18
N GLY A 87 -0.84 -13.71 2.42
CA GLY A 87 0.30 -14.51 2.93
C GLY A 87 1.14 -15.22 1.87
N GLY A 88 0.78 -15.15 0.58
CA GLY A 88 1.46 -15.82 -0.54
C GLY A 88 2.54 -15.00 -1.27
N ASN A 89 2.95 -13.84 -0.74
CA ASN A 89 3.85 -12.88 -1.40
C ASN A 89 3.33 -12.27 -2.73
N GLU A 90 2.06 -12.45 -3.05
CA GLU A 90 1.38 -11.76 -4.15
C GLU A 90 0.61 -10.57 -3.60
N ASN A 91 0.77 -9.39 -4.21
CA ASN A 91 0.07 -8.18 -3.79
C ASN A 91 -1.19 -7.98 -4.62
N TYR A 92 -2.27 -7.66 -3.93
CA TYR A 92 -3.48 -7.09 -4.50
C TYR A 92 -3.57 -5.61 -4.11
N TYR A 93 -4.28 -4.84 -4.93
CA TYR A 93 -4.41 -3.40 -4.74
C TYR A 93 -5.87 -3.00 -4.73
N ILE A 94 -6.22 -2.10 -3.82
CA ILE A 94 -7.50 -1.41 -3.82
C ILE A 94 -7.28 0.00 -4.34
N LEU A 95 -8.01 0.32 -5.41
CA LEU A 95 -8.09 1.64 -6.00
C LEU A 95 -9.46 2.22 -5.66
N ASN A 96 -9.50 3.48 -5.23
CA ASN A 96 -10.78 4.17 -5.14
C ASN A 96 -11.33 4.45 -6.55
N GLU A 97 -12.60 4.87 -6.63
CA GLU A 97 -13.27 5.09 -7.91
C GLU A 97 -12.53 6.09 -8.81
N THR A 98 -11.97 7.17 -8.23
CA THR A 98 -11.20 8.18 -8.97
C THR A 98 -9.95 7.59 -9.60
N VAL A 99 -9.19 6.78 -8.86
CA VAL A 99 -7.98 6.12 -9.37
C VAL A 99 -8.34 5.07 -10.41
N MET A 100 -9.42 4.31 -10.19
CA MET A 100 -9.90 3.30 -11.13
C MET A 100 -10.32 3.90 -12.48
N LYS A 101 -11.02 5.04 -12.49
CA LYS A 101 -11.40 5.76 -13.72
C LYS A 101 -10.18 6.14 -14.56
N LYS A 102 -9.13 6.66 -13.91
CA LYS A 102 -7.86 7.00 -14.57
C LYS A 102 -7.13 5.78 -15.10
N PHE A 103 -7.20 4.66 -14.38
CA PHE A 103 -6.60 3.41 -14.83
C PHE A 103 -7.30 2.87 -16.07
N ILE A 104 -8.63 2.88 -16.11
CA ILE A 104 -9.39 2.51 -17.32
C ILE A 104 -9.09 3.44 -18.47
N GLU A 105 -9.12 4.76 -18.25
CA GLU A 105 -8.75 5.75 -19.27
C GLU A 105 -7.35 5.51 -19.83
N PHE A 106 -6.39 5.16 -18.98
CA PHE A 106 -5.04 4.81 -19.44
C PHE A 106 -5.05 3.55 -20.33
N LEU A 107 -5.69 2.47 -19.89
CA LEU A 107 -5.76 1.21 -20.64
C LEU A 107 -6.49 1.34 -21.98
N ASP A 108 -7.53 2.17 -22.05
CA ASP A 108 -8.30 2.37 -23.28
C ASP A 108 -7.57 3.24 -24.32
N ASN A 109 -6.52 3.96 -23.90
CA ASN A 109 -5.70 4.83 -24.74
C ASN A 109 -4.29 4.26 -25.04
N GLU A 110 -4.00 3.02 -24.61
CA GLU A 110 -2.83 2.24 -25.07
C GLU A 110 -3.12 1.55 -26.42
#